data_AF-A0A1F5WRR3-F1
#
_entry.id   AF-A0A1F5WRR3-F1
#
_cell.length_a   1.000
_cell.length_b   1.000
_cell.length_c   1.000
_cell.angle_alpha   90.00
_cell.angle_beta   90.00
_cell.angle_gamma   90.00
#
_symmetry.space_group_name_H-M   'P 1'
#
loop_
_entity.id
_entity.type
_entity.pdbx_description
1 polymer ?
#
loop_
_entity_poly.entity_id
_entity_poly.type
_entity_poly.pdbx_seq_one_letter_code
_entity_poly.pdbx_strand_id
1 'polypeptide(L)'
;MIIYPSILGLSLIGIFILTRGYFREVKLISEVELKLRLKANQSLRSKAWENLIFPTYLKIKNNSLPVFLKSSEYVINRARIFVSKFEIKLKRLADTIHGKAINLDISQKTEYWQNLNGNRNGDKEKTEK
;
A
#
# COMPACT_ATOMS: atom_id res chain seq x y z
N MET A 1 -44.18 -55.01 -3.09
CA MET A 1 -43.27 -53.85 -3.22
C MET A 1 -42.66 -53.73 -4.63
N ILE A 2 -43.45 -53.86 -5.71
CA ILE A 2 -42.92 -53.89 -7.10
C ILE A 2 -43.24 -52.58 -7.86
N ILE A 3 -44.13 -51.75 -7.32
CA ILE A 3 -44.60 -50.52 -7.97
C ILE A 3 -43.50 -49.45 -8.00
N TYR A 4 -42.76 -49.28 -6.90
CA TYR A 4 -41.67 -48.31 -6.79
C TYR A 4 -40.52 -48.51 -7.80
N PRO A 5 -39.93 -49.71 -7.96
CA PRO A 5 -38.87 -49.91 -8.95
C PRO A 5 -39.35 -49.71 -10.39
N SER A 6 -40.63 -49.98 -10.67
CA SER A 6 -41.23 -49.80 -12.00
C SER A 6 -41.36 -48.32 -12.38
N ILE A 7 -41.81 -47.48 -11.44
CA ILE A 7 -41.90 -46.02 -11.63
C ILE A 7 -40.49 -45.40 -11.81
N LEU A 8 -39.52 -45.87 -11.02
CA LEU A 8 -38.14 -45.39 -11.10
C LEU A 8 -37.50 -45.76 -12.45
N GLY A 9 -37.76 -46.97 -12.95
CA GLY A 9 -37.32 -47.38 -14.29
C GLY A 9 -37.89 -46.52 -15.42
N LEU A 10 -39.20 -46.23 -15.39
CA LEU A 10 -39.84 -45.36 -16.38
C LEU A 10 -39.32 -43.91 -16.33
N SER A 11 -39.05 -43.39 -15.13
CA SER A 11 -38.46 -42.06 -14.95
C SER A 11 -37.04 -41.98 -15.55
N LEU A 12 -36.20 -42.98 -15.29
CA LEU A 12 -34.84 -43.05 -15.85
C LEU A 12 -34.85 -43.16 -17.38
N ILE A 13 -35.79 -43.92 -17.95
CA ILE A 13 -35.94 -44.03 -19.42
C ILE A 13 -36.35 -42.68 -20.02
N GLY A 14 -37.28 -41.96 -19.37
CA GLY A 14 -37.67 -40.61 -19.79
C GLY A 14 -36.50 -39.63 -19.78
N ILE A 15 -35.72 -39.63 -18.68
CA ILE A 15 -34.52 -38.80 -18.54
C ILE A 15 -33.48 -39.15 -19.63
N PHE A 16 -33.30 -40.43 -19.93
CA PHE A 16 -32.37 -40.90 -20.96
C PHE A 16 -32.78 -40.43 -22.37
N ILE A 17 -34.07 -40.46 -22.70
CA ILE A 17 -34.58 -39.98 -24.00
C ILE A 17 -34.38 -38.46 -24.12
N LEU A 18 -34.72 -37.71 -23.07
CA LEU A 18 -34.58 -36.25 -23.01
C LEU A 18 -33.11 -35.82 -23.17
N THR A 19 -32.22 -36.43 -22.40
CA THR A 19 -30.78 -36.14 -22.47
C THR A 19 -30.21 -36.52 -23.84
N ARG A 20 -30.59 -37.66 -24.42
CA ARG A 20 -30.12 -38.08 -25.75
C ARG A 20 -30.53 -37.11 -26.86
N GLY A 21 -31.74 -36.54 -26.81
CA GLY A 21 -32.19 -35.49 -27.73
C GLY A 21 -31.35 -34.22 -27.58
N TYR A 22 -31.18 -33.75 -26.34
CA TYR A 22 -30.40 -32.55 -26.02
C TYR A 22 -28.94 -32.65 -26.47
N PHE A 23 -28.28 -33.78 -26.20
CA PHE A 23 -26.90 -34.01 -26.63
C PHE A 23 -26.75 -34.08 -28.16
N ARG A 24 -27.78 -34.53 -28.89
CA ARG A 24 -27.75 -34.60 -30.35
C ARG A 24 -27.78 -33.20 -30.98
N GLU A 25 -28.57 -32.30 -30.40
CA GLU A 25 -28.63 -30.89 -30.83
C GLU A 25 -27.32 -30.15 -30.53
N VAL A 26 -26.74 -30.37 -29.34
CA VAL A 26 -25.45 -29.74 -28.98
C VAL A 26 -24.30 -30.22 -29.87
N LYS A 27 -24.33 -31.49 -30.33
CA LYS A 27 -23.31 -32.04 -31.25
C LYS A 27 -23.40 -31.48 -32.67
N LEU A 28 -24.53 -30.89 -33.06
CA LEU A 28 -24.76 -30.34 -34.41
C LEU A 28 -24.35 -28.86 -34.52
N ILE A 29 -24.07 -28.20 -33.40
CA ILE A 29 -23.62 -26.80 -33.40
C ILE A 29 -22.19 -26.76 -33.96
N SER A 30 -22.02 -26.05 -35.07
CA SER A 30 -20.70 -25.77 -35.67
C SER A 30 -19.81 -25.01 -34.69
N GLU A 31 -18.52 -25.32 -34.65
CA GLU A 31 -17.54 -24.63 -33.78
C GLU A 31 -17.56 -23.10 -33.96
N VAL A 32 -17.87 -22.64 -35.17
CA VAL A 32 -17.97 -21.21 -35.50
C VAL A 32 -19.15 -20.57 -34.78
N GLU A 33 -20.29 -21.26 -34.75
CA GLU A 33 -21.50 -20.78 -34.08
C GLU A 33 -21.34 -20.83 -32.55
N LEU A 34 -20.67 -21.85 -32.02
CA LEU A 34 -20.33 -21.93 -30.60
C LEU A 34 -19.42 -20.77 -30.17
N LYS A 35 -18.38 -20.46 -30.96
CA LYS A 35 -17.49 -19.31 -30.72
C LYS A 35 -18.24 -17.97 -30.82
N LEU A 36 -19.20 -17.86 -31.74
CA LEU A 36 -20.04 -16.66 -31.85
C LEU A 36 -20.94 -16.48 -30.63
N ARG A 37 -21.59 -17.54 -30.16
CA ARG A 37 -22.42 -17.51 -28.94
C ARG A 37 -21.60 -17.23 -27.68
N LEU A 38 -20.39 -17.79 -27.59
CA LEU A 38 -19.45 -17.48 -26.52
C LEU A 38 -18.98 -16.02 -26.56
N LYS A 39 -18.65 -15.49 -27.75
CA LYS A 39 -18.35 -14.06 -27.95
C LYS A 39 -19.54 -13.17 -27.61
N ALA A 40 -20.75 -13.59 -27.93
CA ALA A 40 -21.97 -12.85 -27.63
C ALA A 40 -22.30 -12.84 -26.12
N ASN A 41 -22.04 -13.96 -25.43
CA ASN A 41 -22.18 -14.08 -23.98
C ASN A 41 -21.00 -13.45 -23.21
N GLN A 42 -19.94 -13.06 -23.90
CA GLN A 42 -18.81 -12.39 -23.27
C GLN A 42 -19.25 -10.99 -22.84
N SER A 43 -19.23 -10.74 -21.53
CA SER A 43 -19.70 -9.45 -20.99
C SER A 43 -18.96 -8.29 -21.65
N LEU A 44 -19.70 -7.25 -22.05
CA LEU A 44 -19.12 -6.01 -22.58
C LEU A 44 -18.07 -5.42 -21.62
N ARG A 45 -18.25 -5.65 -20.31
CA ARG A 45 -17.30 -5.31 -19.25
C ARG A 45 -15.95 -6.01 -19.40
N SER A 46 -15.92 -7.31 -19.69
CA SER A 46 -14.67 -8.06 -19.91
C SER A 46 -13.91 -7.53 -21.14
N LYS A 47 -14.63 -7.25 -22.22
CA LYS A 47 -14.07 -6.72 -23.46
C LYS A 47 -13.54 -5.28 -23.31
N ALA A 48 -14.26 -4.44 -22.56
CA ALA A 48 -13.83 -3.10 -22.21
C ALA A 48 -12.60 -3.12 -21.28
N TRP A 49 -12.56 -4.07 -20.34
CA TRP A 49 -11.41 -4.25 -19.46
C TRP A 49 -10.15 -4.65 -20.25
N GLU A 50 -10.24 -5.65 -21.11
CA GLU A 50 -9.12 -6.15 -21.91
C GLU A 50 -8.62 -5.12 -22.94
N ASN A 51 -9.53 -4.44 -23.64
CA ASN A 51 -9.14 -3.56 -24.75
C ASN A 51 -8.76 -2.13 -24.32
N LEU A 52 -9.34 -1.61 -23.24
CA LEU A 52 -9.15 -0.21 -22.85
C LEU A 52 -8.40 -0.10 -21.53
N ILE A 53 -8.89 -0.78 -20.49
CA ILE A 53 -8.42 -0.54 -19.13
C ILE A 53 -7.07 -1.23 -18.88
N PHE A 54 -6.92 -2.48 -19.31
CA PHE A 54 -5.70 -3.27 -19.13
C PHE A 54 -4.45 -2.65 -19.79
N PRO A 55 -4.46 -2.24 -21.07
CA PRO A 55 -3.29 -1.61 -21.67
C PRO A 55 -2.96 -0.26 -21.04
N THR A 56 -3.97 0.51 -20.64
CA THR A 56 -3.79 1.80 -19.95
C THR A 56 -3.18 1.60 -18.56
N TYR A 57 -3.71 0.64 -17.81
CA TYR A 57 -3.17 0.26 -16.50
C TYR A 57 -1.71 -0.20 -16.59
N LEU A 58 -1.38 -1.05 -17.58
CA LEU A 58 0.00 -1.49 -17.82
C LEU A 58 0.93 -0.31 -18.14
N LYS A 59 0.49 0.63 -18.98
CA LYS A 59 1.28 1.85 -19.27
C LYS A 59 1.52 2.69 -18.01
N ILE A 60 0.50 2.89 -17.18
CA ILE A 60 0.62 3.67 -15.94
C ILE A 60 1.55 2.96 -14.95
N LYS A 61 1.37 1.65 -14.77
CA LYS A 61 2.19 0.84 -13.87
C LYS A 61 3.66 0.84 -14.27
N ASN A 62 3.95 0.69 -15.57
CA ASN A 62 5.32 0.54 -16.06
C ASN A 62 6.05 1.87 -16.24
N ASN A 63 5.34 2.96 -16.60
CA ASN A 63 5.99 4.23 -16.89
C ASN A 63 5.81 5.25 -15.75
N SER A 64 4.58 5.45 -15.26
CA SER A 64 4.28 6.54 -14.34
C SER A 64 4.66 6.22 -12.90
N LEU A 65 4.38 4.99 -12.46
CA LEU A 65 4.63 4.54 -11.09
C LEU A 65 6.12 4.59 -10.70
N PRO A 66 7.08 4.10 -11.50
CA PRO A 66 8.50 4.20 -11.15
C PRO A 66 9.01 5.65 -11.16
N VAL A 67 8.52 6.50 -12.06
CA VAL A 67 8.88 7.92 -12.09
C VAL A 67 8.37 8.63 -10.84
N PHE A 68 7.14 8.35 -10.43
CA PHE A 68 6.54 8.93 -9.23
C PHE A 68 7.24 8.47 -7.94
N LEU A 69 7.62 7.20 -7.85
CA LEU A 69 8.40 6.68 -6.72
C LEU A 69 9.76 7.37 -6.65
N LYS A 70 10.47 7.46 -7.78
CA LYS A 70 11.77 8.14 -7.84
C LYS A 70 11.68 9.62 -7.49
N SER A 71 10.63 10.32 -7.95
CA SER A 71 10.42 11.72 -7.57
C SER A 71 10.10 11.86 -6.09
N SER A 72 9.32 10.94 -5.53
CA SER A 72 8.98 10.94 -4.11
C SER A 72 10.21 10.71 -3.23
N GLU A 73 11.08 9.76 -3.59
CA GLU A 73 12.37 9.54 -2.91
C GLU A 73 13.24 10.80 -2.94
N TYR A 74 13.30 11.50 -4.07
CA TYR A 74 14.03 12.76 -4.20
C TYR A 74 13.49 13.84 -3.25
N VAL A 75 12.16 13.99 -3.18
CA VAL A 75 11.50 14.95 -2.26
C VAL A 75 11.77 14.60 -0.80
N ILE A 76 11.64 13.32 -0.43
CA ILE A 76 11.91 12.84 0.93
C ILE A 76 13.37 13.12 1.33
N ASN A 77 14.33 12.82 0.44
CA ASN A 77 15.74 13.10 0.71
C ASN A 77 16.01 14.60 0.86
N ARG A 78 15.39 15.44 0.04
CA ARG A 78 15.51 16.89 0.17
C ARG A 78 14.91 17.40 1.48
N ALA A 79 13.75 16.89 1.88
CA ALA A 79 13.13 17.20 3.16
C ALA A 79 14.02 16.78 4.33
N ARG A 80 14.61 15.58 4.29
CA ARG A 80 15.54 15.10 5.32
C ARG A 80 16.74 16.03 5.47
N ILE A 81 17.38 16.45 4.37
CA ILE A 81 18.50 17.40 4.41
C ILE A 81 18.06 18.73 5.03
N PHE A 82 16.86 19.21 4.70
CA PHE A 82 16.34 20.45 5.24
C PHE A 82 16.12 20.37 6.76
N VAL A 83 15.50 19.27 7.22
CA VAL A 83 15.31 18.99 8.66
C VAL A 83 16.65 18.93 9.37
N SER A 84 17.64 18.20 8.86
CA SER A 84 18.96 18.13 9.49
C SER A 84 19.65 19.49 9.56
N LYS A 85 19.53 20.33 8.53
CA LYS A 85 20.04 21.71 8.56
C LYS A 85 19.32 22.55 9.62
N PHE A 86 18.03 22.36 9.77
CA PHE A 86 17.22 23.06 10.77
C PHE A 86 17.58 22.63 12.20
N GLU A 87 17.74 21.33 12.44
CA GLU A 87 18.22 20.77 13.70
C GLU A 87 19.59 21.33 14.09
N ILE A 88 20.55 21.40 13.15
CA ILE A 88 21.87 21.99 13.42
C ILE A 88 21.74 23.46 13.82
N LYS A 89 20.91 24.23 13.13
CA LYS A 89 20.66 25.65 13.48
C LYS A 89 20.03 25.79 14.86
N LEU A 90 19.02 24.98 15.17
CA LEU A 90 18.36 24.97 16.48
C LEU A 90 19.35 24.59 17.58
N LYS A 91 20.19 23.58 17.35
CA LYS A 91 21.22 23.16 18.30
C LYS A 91 22.23 24.28 18.56
N ARG A 92 22.69 24.97 17.51
CA ARG A 92 23.58 26.15 17.66
C ARG A 92 22.91 27.28 18.44
N LEU A 93 21.63 27.56 18.19
CA LEU A 93 20.88 28.56 18.95
C LEU A 93 20.73 28.13 20.42
N ALA A 94 20.39 26.87 20.68
CA ALA A 94 20.30 26.33 22.03
C ALA A 94 21.66 26.39 22.76
N ASP A 95 22.76 26.02 22.10
CA ASP A 95 24.12 26.10 22.66
C ASP A 95 24.55 27.57 22.91
N THR A 96 24.07 28.52 22.09
CA THR A 96 24.30 29.96 22.29
C THR A 96 23.50 30.49 23.48
N ILE A 97 22.22 30.12 23.60
CA ILE A 97 21.33 30.51 24.71
C ILE A 97 21.79 29.88 26.03
N HIS A 98 22.26 28.63 26.02
CA HIS A 98 22.81 27.94 27.18
C HIS A 98 24.26 28.34 27.50
N GLY A 99 24.82 29.35 26.80
CA GLY A 99 26.15 29.88 27.06
C GLY A 99 27.31 28.92 26.74
N LYS A 100 27.05 27.77 26.12
CA LYS A 100 28.03 26.73 25.83
C LYS A 100 28.93 27.10 24.65
N ALA A 101 28.44 27.92 23.72
CA ALA A 101 29.21 28.49 22.61
C ALA A 101 30.09 29.69 23.03
N ILE A 102 29.86 30.24 24.24
CA ILE A 102 30.74 31.26 24.85
C ILE A 102 31.84 30.53 25.62
N ASN A 103 32.59 29.68 24.93
CA ASN A 103 33.94 29.28 25.32
C ASN A 103 34.94 30.12 24.52
N LEU A 104 34.68 31.43 24.45
CA LEU A 104 35.74 32.39 24.19
C LEU A 104 36.44 32.60 25.53
N ASP A 105 37.76 32.53 25.46
CA ASP A 105 38.80 32.60 26.48
C ASP A 105 38.69 33.85 27.39
N ILE A 106 37.55 34.04 28.04
CA ILE A 106 37.30 35.13 28.95
C ILE A 106 37.77 34.62 30.30
N SER A 107 38.97 35.05 30.68
CA SER A 107 39.59 34.98 32.02
C SER A 107 38.69 35.54 33.15
N GLN A 108 37.43 35.85 32.88
CA GLN A 108 36.39 36.28 33.80
C GLN A 108 35.13 35.44 33.53
N LYS A 109 35.10 34.24 34.10
CA LYS A 109 33.83 33.56 34.41
C LYS A 109 33.00 34.56 35.23
N THR A 110 32.01 35.20 34.61
CA THR A 110 31.15 36.18 35.30
C THR A 110 30.45 35.47 36.46
N GLU A 111 30.55 36.03 37.67
CA GLU A 111 30.02 35.49 38.94
C GLU A 111 28.57 34.98 38.84
N TYR A 112 27.78 35.60 37.96
CA TYR A 112 26.40 35.22 37.65
C TYR A 112 26.24 33.72 37.29
N TRP A 113 27.10 33.17 36.44
CA TRP A 113 27.00 31.76 36.00
C TRP A 113 27.54 30.77 37.02
N GLN A 114 28.47 31.19 37.88
CA GLN A 114 28.91 30.37 39.03
C GLN A 114 27.82 30.27 40.08
N ASN A 115 27.10 31.35 40.38
CA ASN A 115 26.01 31.34 41.35
C ASN A 115 24.82 30.47 40.91
N LEU A 116 24.48 30.49 39.61
CA LEU A 116 23.41 29.63 39.08
C LEU A 116 23.74 28.13 39.15
N ASN A 117 25.00 27.75 38.90
CA ASN A 117 25.44 26.35 39.01
C ASN A 117 25.68 25.91 40.46
N GLY A 118 26.12 26.82 41.34
CA GLY A 118 26.27 26.55 42.78
C GLY A 118 24.93 26.26 43.45
N ASN A 119 23.89 27.02 43.11
CA ASN A 119 22.56 26.84 43.69
C ASN A 119 21.89 25.52 43.26
N ARG A 120 22.21 25.01 42.07
CA ARG A 120 21.70 23.72 41.57
C ARG A 120 22.37 22.51 42.24
N ASN A 121 23.59 22.67 42.78
CA ASN A 121 24.30 21.63 43.51
C ASN A 121 24.08 21.71 45.04
N GLY A 122 23.77 22.88 45.59
CA GLY A 122 23.45 23.05 47.01
C GLY A 122 22.17 22.34 47.47
N ASP A 123 21.20 22.15 46.58
CA ASP A 123 19.97 21.39 46.89
C ASP A 123 20.19 19.87 46.95
N LYS A 124 21.25 19.36 46.32
CA LYS A 124 21.58 17.92 46.38
C LYS A 124 22.31 17.53 47.66
N GLU A 125 23.07 18.45 48.26
CA GLU A 125 23.85 18.19 49.47
C GLU A 125 22.99 18.21 50.75
N LYS A 126 21.80 18.82 50.70
CA LYS A 126 20.82 18.81 51.80
C LYS A 126 19.90 17.59 51.81
N THR A 127 19.90 16.78 50.76
CA THR A 127 19.09 15.55 50.67
C THR A 127 19.84 14.29 51.08
N GLU A 128 21.15 14.38 51.38
CA GLU A 128 21.99 13.27 51.85
C GLU A 128 22.48 13.44 53.30
N LYS A 129 21.82 14.28 54.12
CA LYS A 129 22.05 14.33 55.58
C LYS A 129 20.81 13.94 56.37
#